data_AF-Q0URY0-F1
#
_entry.id   AF-Q0URY0-F1
#
_cell.length_a   1.000
_cell.length_b   1.000
_cell.length_c   1.000
_cell.angle_alpha   90.00
_cell.angle_beta   90.00
_cell.angle_gamma   90.00
#
_symmetry.space_group_name_H-M   'P 1'
#
loop_
_entity.id
_entity.type
_entity.pdbx_description
1 polymer ?
#
loop_
_entity_poly.entity_id
_entity_poly.type
_entity_poly.pdbx_seq_one_letter_code
_entity_poly.pdbx_strand_id
1 'polypeptide(L)'
;MLEKALLALKIAKNNNRIPFSESWKNHPIGYPRLAERIGVKPETGIYRRFDALNARHLLYLQAELCDIESALRARENADHGDKRGKRSQYATDYRCFLEEPSDMDMPQLRLINRMHAKLHQYNEALLEVSLLHQLEAPDQFDLNDVQFFLSSDDMGPNEMKGRDSTSWGDCDTPTDHPPDLIAVHPRKKEDLFSHIVAEKGVHLFKCGLGRITKGNKHVGHRIYYDSTVLKMTFLLTSAMAALIPIASILVLVRVKTLNTQLWIIAAFNILISVCLTFFTEAKRTDVFAVNAA
;
A
#
# COMPACT_ATOMS: atom_id res chain seq x y z
N MET A 1 -44.76 19.30 24.02
CA MET A 1 -44.55 18.06 23.22
C MET A 1 -43.36 18.17 22.27
N LEU A 2 -43.19 19.29 21.57
CA LEU A 2 -42.07 19.54 20.65
C LEU A 2 -40.67 19.48 21.31
N GLU A 3 -40.50 20.03 22.51
CA GLU A 3 -39.20 20.01 23.21
C GLU A 3 -38.75 18.60 23.64
N LYS A 4 -39.69 17.75 24.07
CA LYS A 4 -39.38 16.34 24.42
C LYS A 4 -38.97 15.52 23.21
N ALA A 5 -39.58 15.78 22.04
CA ALA A 5 -39.20 15.15 20.79
C ALA A 5 -37.82 15.63 20.29
N LEU A 6 -37.51 16.93 20.47
CA LEU A 6 -36.20 17.51 20.16
C LEU A 6 -35.10 16.95 21.08
N LEU A 7 -35.40 16.78 22.37
CA LEU A 7 -34.48 16.17 23.33
C LEU A 7 -34.23 14.69 23.01
N ALA A 8 -35.29 13.93 22.71
CA ALA A 8 -35.18 12.52 22.31
C ALA A 8 -34.38 12.34 21.01
N LEU A 9 -34.57 13.22 20.02
CA LEU A 9 -33.75 13.25 18.81
C LEU A 9 -32.29 13.62 19.09
N LYS A 10 -32.03 14.52 20.03
CA LYS A 10 -30.67 14.92 20.44
C LYS A 10 -29.95 13.78 21.16
N ILE A 11 -30.66 13.04 22.03
CA ILE A 11 -30.15 11.86 22.75
C ILE A 11 -29.91 10.69 21.79
N ALA A 12 -30.85 10.40 20.88
CA ALA A 12 -30.68 9.38 19.86
C ALA A 12 -29.53 9.70 18.87
N LYS A 13 -29.33 10.99 18.55
CA LYS A 13 -28.19 11.45 17.75
C LYS A 13 -26.85 11.37 18.48
N ASN A 14 -26.85 11.46 19.81
CA ASN A 14 -25.64 11.29 20.64
C ASN A 14 -25.28 9.81 20.85
N ASN A 15 -26.27 8.93 20.98
CA ASN A 15 -26.05 7.48 21.15
C ASN A 15 -25.50 6.77 19.90
N ASN A 16 -25.53 7.41 18.73
CA ASN A 16 -24.92 6.91 17.49
C ASN A 16 -23.45 7.34 17.30
N ARG A 17 -22.85 8.06 18.26
CA ARG A 17 -21.41 8.36 18.21
C ARG A 17 -20.67 7.19 18.82
N ILE A 18 -19.91 6.48 17.99
CA ILE A 18 -18.93 5.52 18.49
C ILE A 18 -17.93 6.33 19.32
N PRO A 19 -17.77 6.09 20.63
CA PRO A 19 -17.01 6.98 21.52
C PRO A 19 -15.55 7.15 21.11
N PHE A 20 -15.03 6.22 20.30
CA PHE A 20 -13.64 6.21 19.81
C PHE A 20 -13.46 6.77 18.40
N SER A 21 -14.50 7.04 17.61
CA SER A 21 -14.31 7.49 16.21
C SER A 21 -13.85 8.94 16.07
N GLU A 22 -14.08 9.75 17.10
CA GLU A 22 -13.62 11.16 17.17
C GLU A 22 -12.63 11.40 18.33
N SER A 23 -12.09 10.35 18.96
CA SER A 23 -11.14 10.49 20.09
C SER A 23 -9.86 11.25 19.70
N TRP A 24 -9.47 11.19 18.43
CA TRP A 24 -8.35 11.94 17.86
C TRP A 24 -8.49 13.46 18.06
N LYS A 25 -9.71 14.01 18.19
CA LYS A 25 -9.93 15.45 18.45
C LYS A 25 -9.42 15.89 19.83
N ASN A 26 -9.32 14.96 20.77
CA ASN A 26 -8.83 15.24 22.12
C ASN A 26 -7.29 15.35 22.17
N HIS A 27 -6.61 15.06 21.06
CA HIS A 27 -5.16 15.07 20.98
C HIS A 27 -4.63 16.38 20.39
N PRO A 28 -3.40 16.79 20.75
CA PRO A 28 -2.77 17.97 20.18
C PRO A 28 -2.70 17.91 18.65
N ILE A 29 -2.91 19.06 18.01
CA ILE A 29 -2.73 19.25 16.57
C ILE A 29 -1.33 18.81 16.14
N GLY A 30 -1.20 18.24 14.93
CA GLY A 30 0.06 17.74 14.37
C GLY A 30 0.13 16.21 14.43
N TYR A 31 1.35 15.67 14.54
CA TYR A 31 1.57 14.22 14.53
C TYR A 31 0.72 13.42 15.53
N PRO A 32 0.48 13.87 16.79
CA PRO A 32 -0.36 13.10 17.72
C PRO A 32 -1.78 12.90 17.20
N ARG A 33 -2.43 13.96 16.70
CA ARG A 33 -3.78 13.87 16.14
C ARG A 33 -3.83 13.05 14.85
N LEU A 34 -2.83 13.18 13.98
CA LEU A 34 -2.73 12.36 12.77
C LEU A 34 -2.55 10.87 13.11
N ALA A 35 -1.69 10.54 14.07
CA ALA A 35 -1.46 9.16 14.51
C ALA A 35 -2.73 8.53 15.08
N GLU A 36 -3.48 9.25 15.90
CA GLU A 36 -4.76 8.78 16.45
C GLU A 36 -5.82 8.58 15.36
N ARG A 37 -5.84 9.46 14.35
CA ARG A 37 -6.72 9.28 13.19
C ARG A 37 -6.34 8.04 12.38
N ILE A 38 -5.05 7.81 12.14
CA ILE A 38 -4.55 6.58 11.50
C ILE A 38 -4.94 5.35 12.32
N GLY A 39 -4.89 5.43 13.66
CA GLY A 39 -5.36 4.34 14.53
C GLY A 39 -6.85 4.02 14.37
N VAL A 40 -7.69 5.02 14.10
CA VAL A 40 -9.12 4.84 13.79
C VAL A 40 -9.35 4.35 12.36
N LYS A 41 -8.48 4.75 11.42
CA LYS A 41 -8.57 4.43 9.99
C LYS A 41 -7.21 3.92 9.45
N PRO A 42 -6.85 2.65 9.71
CA PRO A 42 -5.53 2.10 9.39
C PRO A 42 -5.13 2.18 7.92
N GLU A 43 -6.10 2.27 7.01
CA GLU A 43 -5.90 2.42 5.56
C GLU A 43 -5.17 3.73 5.22
N THR A 44 -5.25 4.72 6.10
CA THR A 44 -4.52 6.00 5.97
C THR A 44 -3.12 5.96 6.55
N GLY A 45 -2.66 4.80 7.03
CA GLY A 45 -1.29 4.56 7.48
C GLY A 45 -0.31 4.55 6.30
N ILE A 46 -0.11 5.72 5.70
CA ILE A 46 0.71 5.96 4.52
C ILE A 46 2.02 6.62 4.95
N TYR A 47 3.14 6.05 4.54
CA TYR A 47 4.47 6.53 4.91
C TYR A 47 5.42 6.52 3.72
N ARG A 48 6.53 7.24 3.85
CA ARG A 48 7.63 7.19 2.88
C ARG A 48 8.52 6.00 3.15
N ARG A 49 8.88 5.29 2.08
CA ARG A 49 9.87 4.21 2.08
C ARG A 49 11.31 4.74 2.02
N PHE A 50 11.51 6.00 1.63
CA PHE A 50 12.81 6.65 1.49
C PHE A 50 13.77 5.92 0.54
N ASP A 51 13.30 5.57 -0.65
CA ASP A 51 14.02 4.72 -1.63
C ASP A 51 15.44 5.20 -1.93
N ALA A 52 15.59 6.50 -2.22
CA ALA A 52 16.90 7.08 -2.53
C ALA A 52 17.86 7.04 -1.32
N LEU A 53 17.33 7.16 -0.09
CA LEU A 53 18.15 7.12 1.11
C LEU A 53 18.56 5.68 1.45
N ASN A 54 17.64 4.73 1.31
CA ASN A 54 17.92 3.30 1.47
C ASN A 54 18.91 2.78 0.41
N ALA A 55 18.75 3.19 -0.86
CA ALA A 55 19.73 2.89 -1.90
C ALA A 55 21.10 3.47 -1.56
N ARG A 56 21.16 4.72 -1.07
CA ARG A 56 22.42 5.33 -0.63
C ARG A 56 23.06 4.57 0.54
N HIS A 57 22.28 4.12 1.51
CA HIS A 57 22.76 3.32 2.63
C HIS A 57 23.42 2.01 2.15
N LEU A 58 22.74 1.27 1.26
CA LEU A 58 23.27 0.04 0.67
C LEU A 58 24.56 0.29 -0.14
N LEU A 59 24.60 1.36 -0.94
CA LEU A 59 25.77 1.70 -1.74
C LEU A 59 27.00 2.02 -0.87
N TYR A 60 26.82 2.71 0.26
CA TYR A 60 27.94 2.96 1.17
C TYR A 60 28.41 1.68 1.87
N LEU A 61 27.49 0.82 2.32
CA LEU A 61 27.87 -0.48 2.89
C LEU A 61 28.60 -1.37 1.87
N GLN A 62 28.15 -1.36 0.61
CA GLN A 62 28.81 -2.07 -0.48
C GLN A 62 30.22 -1.53 -0.75
N ALA A 63 30.39 -0.20 -0.79
CA ALA A 63 31.70 0.41 -0.98
C ALA A 63 32.68 0.03 0.15
N GLU A 64 32.23 0.11 1.41
CA GLU A 64 33.03 -0.32 2.56
C GLU A 64 33.41 -1.80 2.48
N LEU A 65 32.50 -2.67 2.02
CA LEU A 65 32.79 -4.09 1.82
C LEU A 65 33.82 -4.33 0.72
N CYS A 66 33.75 -3.60 -0.40
CA CYS A 66 34.75 -3.69 -1.47
C CYS A 66 36.15 -3.28 -0.97
N ASP A 67 36.25 -2.25 -0.13
CA ASP A 67 37.51 -1.83 0.47
C ASP A 67 38.06 -2.91 1.42
N ILE A 68 37.20 -3.49 2.28
CA ILE A 68 37.57 -4.57 3.20
C ILE A 68 38.01 -5.81 2.43
N GLU A 69 37.27 -6.21 1.39
CA GLU A 69 37.60 -7.35 0.54
C GLU A 69 38.96 -7.18 -0.13
N SER A 70 39.22 -6.00 -0.69
CA SER A 70 40.50 -5.68 -1.33
C SER A 70 41.65 -5.72 -0.31
N ALA A 71 41.46 -5.13 0.87
CA ALA A 71 42.46 -5.14 1.93
C ALA A 71 42.72 -6.55 2.48
N LEU A 72 41.67 -7.36 2.63
CA LEU A 72 41.76 -8.73 3.12
C LEU A 72 42.54 -9.61 2.13
N ARG A 73 42.20 -9.56 0.83
CA ARG A 73 42.94 -10.29 -0.22
C ARG A 73 44.42 -9.89 -0.26
N ALA A 74 44.71 -8.59 -0.16
CA ALA A 74 46.10 -8.11 -0.12
C ALA A 74 46.84 -8.66 1.11
N ARG A 75 46.19 -8.69 2.26
CA ARG A 75 46.76 -9.18 3.51
C ARG A 75 46.96 -10.69 3.51
N GLU A 76 45.99 -11.46 3.03
CA GLU A 76 46.07 -12.91 2.86
C GLU A 76 47.24 -13.32 1.98
N ASN A 77 47.43 -12.63 0.84
CA ASN A 77 48.58 -12.87 -0.03
C ASN A 77 49.91 -12.53 0.64
N ALA A 78 49.97 -11.45 1.43
CA ALA A 78 51.15 -11.07 2.18
C ALA A 78 51.49 -12.07 3.31
N ASP A 79 50.49 -12.53 4.06
CA ASP A 79 50.66 -13.51 5.13
C ASP A 79 51.04 -14.90 4.57
N HIS A 80 50.47 -15.29 3.43
CA HIS A 80 50.88 -16.52 2.72
C HIS A 80 52.36 -16.50 2.32
N GLY A 81 52.88 -15.34 1.91
CA GLY A 81 54.29 -15.14 1.58
C GLY A 81 55.23 -14.98 2.79
N ASP A 82 54.71 -14.74 4.00
CA ASP A 82 55.51 -14.53 5.20
C ASP A 82 55.94 -15.87 5.83
N LYS A 83 57.23 -16.17 5.74
CA LYS A 83 57.82 -17.40 6.32
C LYS A 83 58.06 -17.29 7.83
N ARG A 84 57.75 -16.15 8.46
CA ARG A 84 57.92 -15.95 9.90
C ARG A 84 56.70 -16.47 10.66
N GLY A 85 56.96 -17.32 11.67
CA GLY A 85 55.90 -17.87 12.51
C GLY A 85 54.98 -18.82 11.74
N LYS A 86 53.68 -18.83 12.11
CA LYS A 86 52.65 -19.67 11.49
C LYS A 86 51.81 -18.92 10.44
N ARG A 87 52.18 -17.67 10.07
CA ARG A 87 51.38 -16.80 9.18
C ARG A 87 51.10 -17.40 7.80
N SER A 88 52.09 -18.05 7.20
CA SER A 88 51.91 -18.74 5.91
C SER A 88 50.87 -19.88 5.96
N GLN A 89 50.57 -20.40 7.15
CA GLN A 89 49.65 -21.50 7.37
C GLN A 89 48.21 -21.04 7.64
N TYR A 90 47.97 -19.73 7.83
CA TYR A 90 46.65 -19.19 8.13
C TYR A 90 45.59 -19.54 7.08
N ALA A 91 45.96 -19.51 5.81
CA ALA A 91 45.06 -19.82 4.71
C ALA A 91 44.64 -21.30 4.68
N THR A 92 45.47 -22.20 5.24
CA THR A 92 45.25 -23.65 5.22
C THR A 92 44.70 -24.20 6.53
N ASP A 93 44.97 -23.53 7.65
CA ASP A 93 44.50 -23.93 8.97
C ASP A 93 44.11 -22.73 9.82
N TYR A 94 42.80 -22.56 10.02
CA TYR A 94 42.26 -21.51 10.87
C TYR A 94 42.63 -21.68 12.36
N ARG A 95 42.95 -22.89 12.84
CA ARG A 95 43.40 -23.07 14.24
C ARG A 95 44.73 -22.39 14.49
N CYS A 96 45.64 -22.43 13.52
CA CYS A 96 46.91 -21.71 13.59
C CYS A 96 46.72 -20.20 13.80
N PHE A 97 45.59 -19.65 13.33
CA PHE A 97 45.21 -18.25 13.49
C PHE A 97 44.69 -17.92 14.89
N LEU A 98 44.02 -18.87 15.56
CA LEU A 98 43.44 -18.70 16.89
C LEU A 98 44.43 -18.98 18.03
N GLU A 99 45.47 -19.77 17.75
CA GLU A 99 46.50 -20.14 18.72
C GLU A 99 47.60 -19.08 18.89
N GLU A 100 47.58 -17.99 18.10
CA GLU A 100 48.57 -16.93 18.26
C GLU A 100 48.37 -16.15 19.58
N PRO A 101 49.46 -15.79 20.27
CA PRO A 101 49.38 -15.07 21.53
C PRO A 101 48.69 -13.71 21.36
N SER A 102 47.80 -13.36 22.29
CA SER A 102 46.96 -12.16 22.26
C SER A 102 47.72 -10.83 22.13
N ASP A 103 49.02 -10.81 22.46
CA ASP A 103 49.88 -9.63 22.38
C ASP A 103 50.39 -9.35 20.94
N MET A 104 50.18 -10.27 20.00
CA MET A 104 50.55 -10.10 18.60
C MET A 104 49.48 -9.32 17.83
N ASP A 105 49.89 -8.32 17.04
CA ASP A 105 48.97 -7.66 16.13
C ASP A 105 48.54 -8.61 15.01
N MET A 106 47.23 -8.89 14.94
CA MET A 106 46.57 -9.77 13.98
C MET A 106 45.73 -8.96 12.99
N PRO A 107 46.37 -8.27 12.02
CA PRO A 107 45.67 -7.39 11.07
C PRO A 107 44.66 -8.15 10.21
N GLN A 108 44.98 -9.38 9.78
CA GLN A 108 44.05 -10.22 9.02
C GLN A 108 42.81 -10.56 9.86
N LEU A 109 42.96 -10.90 11.15
CA LEU A 109 41.82 -11.26 12.01
C LEU A 109 40.91 -10.05 12.22
N ARG A 110 41.49 -8.86 12.39
CA ARG A 110 40.73 -7.60 12.47
C ARG A 110 39.93 -7.35 11.20
N LEU A 111 40.51 -7.58 10.02
CA LEU A 111 39.81 -7.45 8.74
C LEU A 111 38.67 -8.48 8.61
N ILE A 112 38.90 -9.74 8.98
CA ILE A 112 37.87 -10.79 8.97
C ILE A 112 36.69 -10.43 9.90
N ASN A 113 36.98 -9.98 11.13
CA ASN A 113 35.93 -9.57 12.06
C ASN A 113 35.14 -8.36 11.56
N ARG A 114 35.84 -7.38 10.97
CA ARG A 114 35.18 -6.22 10.34
C ARG A 114 34.33 -6.64 9.14
N MET A 115 34.82 -7.57 8.33
CA MET A 115 34.07 -8.16 7.22
C MET A 115 32.80 -8.84 7.73
N HIS A 116 32.87 -9.72 8.73
CA HIS A 116 31.69 -10.38 9.30
C HIS A 116 30.63 -9.38 9.77
N ALA A 117 31.04 -8.35 10.53
CA ALA A 117 30.12 -7.33 11.03
C ALA A 117 29.48 -6.51 9.88
N LYS A 118 30.29 -6.10 8.89
CA LYS A 118 29.79 -5.28 7.77
C LYS A 118 28.94 -6.07 6.80
N LEU A 119 29.29 -7.33 6.55
CA LEU A 119 28.52 -8.21 5.68
C LEU A 119 27.16 -8.52 6.29
N HIS A 120 27.10 -8.71 7.62
CA HIS A 120 25.83 -8.83 8.33
C HIS A 120 24.95 -7.58 8.15
N GLN A 121 25.49 -6.39 8.42
CA GLN A 121 24.77 -5.12 8.25
C GLN A 121 24.24 -4.95 6.82
N TYR A 122 25.07 -5.25 5.83
CA TYR A 122 24.67 -5.18 4.42
C TYR A 122 23.54 -6.15 4.07
N ASN A 123 23.66 -7.42 4.48
CA ASN A 123 22.65 -8.43 4.18
C ASN A 123 21.32 -8.13 4.87
N GLU A 124 21.35 -7.68 6.12
CA GLU A 124 20.17 -7.27 6.89
C GLU A 124 19.47 -6.08 6.22
N ALA A 125 20.22 -5.01 5.93
CA ALA A 125 19.67 -3.84 5.23
C ALA A 125 19.10 -4.19 3.85
N LEU A 126 19.73 -5.11 3.10
CA LEU A 126 19.24 -5.54 1.80
C LEU A 126 17.91 -6.28 1.92
N LEU A 127 17.77 -7.14 2.93
CA LEU A 127 16.52 -7.85 3.22
C LEU A 127 15.41 -6.87 3.64
N GLU A 128 15.69 -5.93 4.54
CA GLU A 128 14.73 -4.90 4.96
C GLU A 128 14.22 -4.08 3.77
N VAL A 129 15.13 -3.61 2.91
CA VAL A 129 14.76 -2.88 1.70
C VAL A 129 13.93 -3.76 0.76
N SER A 130 14.26 -5.05 0.63
CA SER A 130 13.48 -5.98 -0.18
C SER A 130 12.05 -6.16 0.33
N LEU A 131 11.87 -6.21 1.65
CA LEU A 131 10.55 -6.32 2.30
C LEU A 131 9.74 -5.03 2.10
N LEU A 132 10.38 -3.87 2.26
CA LEU A 132 9.72 -2.59 2.04
C LEU A 132 9.22 -2.42 0.60
N HIS A 133 9.92 -2.99 -0.39
CA HIS A 133 9.50 -2.95 -1.80
C HIS A 133 8.34 -3.91 -2.12
N GLN A 134 8.03 -4.87 -1.23
CA GLN A 134 6.84 -5.72 -1.37
C GLN A 134 5.56 -5.00 -0.92
N LEU A 135 5.68 -3.89 -0.18
CA LEU A 135 4.54 -3.09 0.25
C LEU A 135 3.96 -2.32 -0.94
N GLU A 136 2.63 -2.35 -1.04
CA GLU A 136 1.91 -1.70 -2.13
C GLU A 136 1.89 -0.18 -1.98
N ALA A 137 1.82 0.51 -3.12
CA ALA A 137 1.55 1.94 -3.15
C ALA A 137 0.15 2.22 -2.56
N PRO A 138 -0.05 3.37 -1.90
CA PRO A 138 -1.35 3.73 -1.35
C PRO A 138 -2.40 3.89 -2.44
N ASP A 139 -3.65 3.58 -2.09
CA ASP A 139 -4.78 3.90 -2.94
C ASP A 139 -4.97 5.43 -3.03
N GLN A 140 -5.32 5.94 -4.21
CA GLN A 140 -5.48 7.38 -4.42
C GLN A 140 -6.57 7.96 -3.51
N PHE A 141 -7.63 7.20 -3.22
CA PHE A 141 -8.68 7.64 -2.32
C PHE A 141 -8.15 7.85 -0.90
N ASP A 142 -7.33 6.92 -0.40
CA ASP A 142 -6.77 7.00 0.96
C ASP A 142 -5.74 8.11 1.08
N LEU A 143 -4.92 8.30 0.04
CA LEU A 143 -3.99 9.42 -0.02
C LEU A 143 -4.72 10.77 -0.03
N ASN A 144 -5.75 10.91 -0.87
CA ASN A 144 -6.57 12.12 -0.92
C ASN A 144 -7.23 12.38 0.45
N ASP A 145 -7.69 11.34 1.15
CA ASP A 145 -8.29 11.48 2.48
C ASP A 145 -7.29 11.96 3.54
N VAL A 146 -6.01 11.61 3.43
CA VAL A 146 -4.95 12.19 4.26
C VAL A 146 -4.74 13.65 3.90
N GLN A 147 -4.59 13.98 2.62
CA GLN A 147 -4.37 15.36 2.13
C GLN A 147 -5.50 16.32 2.55
N PHE A 148 -6.77 15.89 2.38
CA PHE A 148 -7.93 16.68 2.82
C PHE A 148 -7.96 16.88 4.33
N PHE A 149 -7.57 15.87 5.10
CA PHE A 149 -7.53 16.00 6.54
C PHE A 149 -6.43 16.95 7.00
N LEU A 150 -5.23 16.86 6.42
CA LEU A 150 -4.13 17.79 6.71
C LEU A 150 -4.51 19.24 6.43
N SER A 151 -5.36 19.48 5.45
CA SER A 151 -5.87 20.80 5.05
C SER A 151 -7.14 21.23 5.82
N SER A 152 -7.69 20.38 6.68
CA SER A 152 -8.96 20.64 7.36
C SER A 152 -8.80 21.49 8.61
N ASP A 153 -9.84 22.25 8.97
CA ASP A 153 -9.93 22.98 10.24
C ASP A 153 -9.78 22.05 11.46
N ASP A 154 -10.20 20.79 11.31
CA ASP A 154 -10.06 19.74 12.32
C ASP A 154 -8.59 19.37 12.58
N MET A 155 -7.69 19.53 11.61
CA MET A 155 -6.25 19.35 11.82
C MET A 155 -5.56 20.68 12.12
N GLY A 156 -6.14 21.81 11.72
CA GLY A 156 -5.48 23.11 11.73
C GLY A 156 -4.67 23.26 10.44
N PRO A 157 -5.19 23.97 9.43
CA PRO A 157 -4.49 24.13 8.16
C PRO A 157 -3.13 24.79 8.40
N ASN A 158 -2.09 24.27 7.74
CA ASN A 158 -0.70 24.74 7.86
C ASN A 158 -0.03 24.57 9.25
N GLU A 159 -0.55 23.70 10.11
CA GLU A 159 0.08 23.43 11.41
C GLU A 159 1.28 22.46 11.31
N MET A 160 1.29 21.61 10.28
CA MET A 160 2.47 20.82 9.92
C MET A 160 3.51 21.72 9.25
N LYS A 161 4.48 22.21 10.03
CA LYS A 161 5.54 23.16 9.57
C LYS A 161 6.90 22.49 9.34
N GLY A 162 6.99 21.19 9.59
CA GLY A 162 8.22 20.40 9.40
C GLY A 162 8.62 20.30 7.92
N ARG A 163 9.87 19.90 7.67
CA ARG A 163 10.35 19.64 6.29
C ARG A 163 9.64 18.46 5.61
N ASP A 164 8.95 17.65 6.41
CA ASP A 164 8.16 16.51 6.01
C ASP A 164 6.67 16.86 5.83
N SER A 165 6.26 18.12 6.00
CA SER A 165 4.86 18.54 5.81
C SER A 165 4.35 18.23 4.41
N THR A 166 5.23 18.24 3.41
CA THR A 166 4.92 17.92 2.01
C THR A 166 5.01 16.42 1.68
N SER A 167 5.21 15.54 2.68
CA SER A 167 5.41 14.11 2.41
C SER A 167 4.20 13.44 1.76
N TRP A 168 2.99 13.91 2.05
CA TRP A 168 1.74 13.39 1.47
C TRP A 168 1.20 14.26 0.33
N GLY A 169 1.86 15.36 -0.01
CA GLY A 169 1.33 16.38 -0.93
C GLY A 169 0.27 17.27 -0.28
N ASP A 170 -0.46 18.01 -1.12
CA ASP A 170 -1.48 18.98 -0.73
C ASP A 170 -2.78 18.72 -1.50
N CYS A 171 -3.93 19.21 -1.01
CA CYS A 171 -5.20 19.08 -1.70
C CYS A 171 -5.25 19.87 -3.02
N ASP A 172 -4.47 20.95 -3.13
CA ASP A 172 -4.41 21.77 -4.35
C ASP A 172 -3.54 21.11 -5.43
N THR A 173 -2.51 20.37 -5.03
CA THR A 173 -1.58 19.65 -5.91
C THR A 173 -1.43 18.19 -5.44
N PRO A 174 -2.49 17.35 -5.61
CA PRO A 174 -2.57 16.03 -4.99
C PRO A 174 -1.56 15.02 -5.54
N THR A 175 -0.94 15.30 -6.69
CA THR A 175 0.11 14.48 -7.31
C THR A 175 1.52 14.97 -6.99
N ASP A 176 1.66 16.13 -6.34
CA ASP A 176 2.96 16.69 -5.97
C ASP A 176 3.42 16.14 -4.62
N HIS A 177 3.83 14.88 -4.64
CA HIS A 177 4.41 14.19 -3.50
C HIS A 177 5.53 13.24 -3.95
N PRO A 178 6.43 12.83 -3.04
CA PRO A 178 7.42 11.83 -3.35
C PRO A 178 6.79 10.52 -3.89
N PRO A 179 7.41 9.85 -4.87
CA PRO A 179 6.87 8.62 -5.46
C PRO A 179 7.06 7.39 -4.57
N ASP A 180 7.78 7.53 -3.45
CA ASP A 180 8.17 6.45 -2.54
C ASP A 180 7.15 6.24 -1.40
N LEU A 181 5.87 6.57 -1.63
CA LEU A 181 4.81 6.33 -0.66
C LEU A 181 4.34 4.87 -0.68
N ILE A 182 4.13 4.33 0.52
CA ILE A 182 3.62 2.99 0.77
C ILE A 182 2.44 3.04 1.74
N ALA A 183 1.49 2.12 1.58
CA ALA A 183 0.44 1.88 2.58
C ALA A 183 0.80 0.64 3.41
N VAL A 184 0.79 0.77 4.74
CA VAL A 184 1.06 -0.37 5.64
C VAL A 184 -0.13 -1.31 5.75
N HIS A 185 -1.34 -0.77 5.62
CA HIS A 185 -2.58 -1.52 5.63
C HIS A 185 -3.44 -1.13 4.41
N PRO A 186 -2.99 -1.45 3.17
CA PRO A 186 -3.74 -1.08 1.98
C PRO A 186 -5.12 -1.75 2.01
N ARG A 187 -6.13 -1.06 1.49
CA ARG A 187 -7.44 -1.67 1.29
C ARG A 187 -7.32 -2.87 0.36
N LYS A 188 -8.02 -3.95 0.71
CA LYS A 188 -8.24 -5.03 -0.25
C LYS A 188 -9.05 -4.47 -1.41
N LYS A 189 -8.50 -4.51 -2.63
CA LYS A 189 -9.18 -4.04 -3.83
C LYS A 189 -10.27 -5.06 -4.18
N GLU A 190 -11.52 -4.79 -3.81
CA GLU A 190 -12.66 -5.62 -4.22
C GLU A 190 -13.09 -5.25 -5.65
N ASP A 191 -12.56 -5.94 -6.68
CA ASP A 191 -12.92 -5.82 -8.10
C ASP A 191 -12.67 -4.45 -8.80
N LEU A 192 -12.31 -4.49 -10.10
CA LEU A 192 -12.02 -3.29 -10.94
C LEU A 192 -13.17 -2.27 -10.97
N PHE A 193 -14.41 -2.74 -10.96
CA PHE A 193 -15.58 -1.88 -10.93
C PHE A 193 -15.70 -1.10 -9.62
N SER A 194 -15.49 -1.73 -8.46
CA SER A 194 -15.59 -1.03 -7.19
C SER A 194 -14.49 0.01 -7.03
N HIS A 195 -13.30 -0.22 -7.59
CA HIS A 195 -12.25 0.80 -7.66
C HIS A 195 -12.71 2.03 -8.46
N ILE A 196 -13.24 1.85 -9.67
CA ILE A 196 -13.73 2.96 -10.51
C ILE A 196 -14.91 3.69 -9.83
N VAL A 197 -15.79 2.96 -9.16
CA VAL A 197 -16.90 3.56 -8.42
C VAL A 197 -16.43 4.23 -7.12
N ALA A 198 -15.40 3.73 -6.45
CA ALA A 198 -14.82 4.40 -5.30
C ALA A 198 -14.16 5.73 -5.71
N GLU A 199 -13.42 5.72 -6.82
CA GLU A 199 -12.70 6.88 -7.34
C GLU A 199 -13.65 7.93 -7.98
N LYS A 200 -14.58 7.51 -8.84
CA LYS A 200 -15.50 8.41 -9.57
C LYS A 200 -16.89 8.54 -8.95
N GLY A 201 -17.27 7.63 -8.06
CA GLY A 201 -18.60 7.60 -7.46
C GLY A 201 -18.87 8.81 -6.58
N VAL A 202 -17.85 9.44 -5.99
CA VAL A 202 -18.04 10.69 -5.22
C VAL A 202 -18.71 11.77 -6.10
N HIS A 203 -18.37 11.86 -7.38
CA HIS A 203 -19.01 12.76 -8.34
C HIS A 203 -20.41 12.27 -8.76
N LEU A 204 -20.57 10.96 -8.98
CA LEU A 204 -21.85 10.34 -9.35
C LEU A 204 -22.91 10.49 -8.23
N PHE A 205 -22.50 10.34 -6.97
CA PHE A 205 -23.33 10.51 -5.79
C PHE A 205 -23.67 11.98 -5.54
N LYS A 206 -22.80 12.93 -5.92
CA LYS A 206 -23.11 14.37 -5.93
C LYS A 206 -24.19 14.74 -6.95
N CYS A 207 -24.23 14.09 -8.11
CA CYS A 207 -25.08 14.49 -9.24
C CYS A 207 -26.51 13.89 -9.25
N GLY A 208 -26.89 13.00 -8.33
CA GLY A 208 -28.29 12.54 -8.29
C GLY A 208 -28.66 11.41 -7.32
N LEU A 209 -27.70 10.56 -6.91
CA LEU A 209 -27.97 9.45 -5.98
C LEU A 209 -27.80 9.81 -4.49
N GLY A 210 -27.44 11.06 -4.16
CA GLY A 210 -27.23 11.51 -2.78
C GLY A 210 -28.47 11.46 -1.87
N ARG A 211 -29.67 11.28 -2.41
CA ARG A 211 -30.92 11.11 -1.63
C ARG A 211 -31.10 9.71 -1.03
N ILE A 212 -30.48 8.69 -1.62
CA ILE A 212 -30.61 7.28 -1.19
C ILE A 212 -29.55 6.94 -0.13
N THR A 213 -28.45 7.69 -0.09
CA THR A 213 -27.31 7.45 0.79
C THR A 213 -27.39 8.32 2.05
N LYS A 214 -27.85 7.76 3.17
CA LYS A 214 -27.64 8.36 4.51
C LYS A 214 -26.15 8.25 4.86
N GLY A 215 -25.38 9.26 4.50
CA GLY A 215 -23.96 9.35 4.84
C GLY A 215 -23.78 9.37 6.36
N ASN A 216 -23.08 8.37 6.89
CA ASN A 216 -22.70 8.30 8.29
C ASN A 216 -21.54 9.30 8.52
N LYS A 217 -21.80 10.38 9.26
CA LYS A 217 -20.78 11.36 9.69
C LYS A 217 -19.82 10.69 10.68
N HIS A 218 -18.78 10.00 10.21
CA HIS A 218 -17.84 9.34 11.13
C HIS A 218 -16.48 10.03 11.27
N VAL A 219 -16.05 10.92 10.37
CA VAL A 219 -14.79 11.67 10.56
C VAL A 219 -14.85 12.97 9.75
N GLY A 220 -15.39 14.08 10.31
CA GLY A 220 -15.20 15.48 9.85
C GLY A 220 -15.69 15.90 8.45
N HIS A 221 -15.63 15.02 7.46
CA HIS A 221 -16.05 15.18 6.07
C HIS A 221 -16.98 14.03 5.67
N ARG A 222 -17.77 14.19 4.59
CA ARG A 222 -18.62 13.11 4.05
C ARG A 222 -17.74 12.08 3.37
N ILE A 223 -17.06 11.27 4.16
CA ILE A 223 -16.34 10.11 3.65
C ILE A 223 -17.41 9.04 3.39
N TYR A 224 -17.73 8.82 2.12
CA TYR A 224 -18.60 7.74 1.68
C TYR A 224 -17.88 6.43 1.95
N TYR A 225 -18.16 5.76 3.08
CA TYR A 225 -17.49 4.50 3.41
C TYR A 225 -18.32 3.24 3.17
N ASP A 226 -17.63 2.34 2.45
CA ASP A 226 -17.72 0.90 2.23
C ASP A 226 -19.09 0.27 2.11
N SER A 227 -19.81 0.02 3.19
CA SER A 227 -20.95 -0.90 3.10
C SER A 227 -22.05 -0.47 2.13
N THR A 228 -22.27 0.84 1.92
CA THR A 228 -23.32 1.30 1.00
C THR A 228 -22.84 1.40 -0.43
N VAL A 229 -21.58 1.78 -0.66
CA VAL A 229 -21.00 1.79 -2.01
C VAL A 229 -20.86 0.34 -2.47
N LEU A 230 -20.30 -0.55 -1.64
CA LEU A 230 -20.18 -1.98 -1.91
C LEU A 230 -21.54 -2.66 -2.10
N LYS A 231 -22.55 -2.35 -1.28
CA LYS A 231 -23.91 -2.88 -1.49
C LYS A 231 -24.53 -2.38 -2.79
N MET A 232 -24.27 -1.14 -3.19
CA MET A 232 -24.82 -0.57 -4.42
C MET A 232 -24.07 -1.05 -5.65
N THR A 233 -22.74 -1.20 -5.58
CA THR A 233 -21.96 -1.84 -6.64
C THR A 233 -22.41 -3.28 -6.78
N PHE A 234 -22.50 -4.04 -5.69
CA PHE A 234 -23.01 -5.41 -5.68
C PHE A 234 -24.45 -5.52 -6.23
N LEU A 235 -25.33 -4.57 -5.87
CA LEU A 235 -26.69 -4.52 -6.42
C LEU A 235 -26.66 -4.26 -7.94
N LEU A 236 -25.83 -3.33 -8.40
CA LEU A 236 -25.74 -2.98 -9.81
C LEU A 236 -25.09 -4.10 -10.63
N THR A 237 -24.01 -4.70 -10.14
CA THR A 237 -23.33 -5.84 -10.78
C THR A 237 -24.28 -7.03 -10.85
N SER A 238 -25.01 -7.34 -9.77
CA SER A 238 -26.02 -8.40 -9.74
C SER A 238 -27.18 -8.12 -10.71
N ALA A 239 -27.66 -6.88 -10.78
CA ALA A 239 -28.72 -6.50 -11.71
C ALA A 239 -28.25 -6.65 -13.17
N MET A 240 -27.04 -6.17 -13.51
CA MET A 240 -26.47 -6.32 -14.84
C MET A 240 -26.22 -7.78 -15.20
N ALA A 241 -25.70 -8.59 -14.27
CA ALA A 241 -25.49 -10.02 -14.46
C ALA A 241 -26.78 -10.78 -14.76
N ALA A 242 -27.92 -10.36 -14.19
CA ALA A 242 -29.23 -10.95 -14.47
C ALA A 242 -29.85 -10.43 -15.78
N LEU A 243 -29.65 -9.15 -16.11
CA LEU A 243 -30.23 -8.52 -17.31
C LEU A 243 -29.57 -8.94 -18.62
N ILE A 244 -28.24 -9.13 -18.62
CA ILE A 244 -27.46 -9.45 -19.82
C ILE A 244 -27.93 -10.76 -20.48
N PRO A 245 -28.08 -11.89 -19.75
CA PRO A 245 -28.57 -13.14 -20.34
C PRO A 245 -30.01 -13.04 -20.87
N ILE A 246 -30.89 -12.35 -20.14
CA ILE A 246 -32.30 -12.17 -20.53
C ILE A 246 -32.39 -11.34 -21.83
N ALA A 247 -31.63 -10.25 -21.92
CA ALA A 247 -31.56 -9.43 -23.12
C ALA A 247 -30.99 -10.21 -24.31
N SER A 248 -29.96 -11.03 -24.09
CA SER A 248 -29.37 -11.91 -25.11
C SER A 248 -30.39 -12.86 -25.71
N ILE A 249 -31.16 -13.57 -24.86
CA ILE A 249 -32.20 -14.51 -25.31
C ILE A 249 -33.32 -13.79 -26.08
N LEU A 250 -33.77 -12.63 -25.59
CA LEU A 250 -34.83 -11.85 -26.24
C LEU A 250 -34.44 -11.36 -27.64
N VAL A 251 -33.18 -10.92 -27.81
CA VAL A 251 -32.65 -10.52 -29.11
C VAL A 251 -32.54 -11.73 -30.05
N LEU A 252 -32.08 -12.87 -29.55
CA LEU A 252 -31.91 -14.08 -30.36
C LEU A 252 -33.24 -14.63 -30.91
N VAL A 253 -34.32 -14.57 -30.12
CA VAL A 253 -35.67 -15.03 -30.53
C VAL A 253 -36.29 -14.12 -31.61
N ARG A 254 -35.87 -12.84 -31.69
CA ARG A 254 -36.38 -11.89 -32.68
C ARG A 254 -35.73 -12.05 -34.06
N VAL A 255 -34.60 -12.75 -34.16
CA VAL A 255 -33.78 -12.85 -35.38
C VAL A 255 -34.02 -14.17 -36.09
N LYS A 256 -34.45 -14.11 -37.37
CA LYS A 256 -34.81 -15.29 -38.17
C LYS A 256 -33.68 -15.83 -39.06
N THR A 257 -32.56 -15.11 -39.21
CA THR A 257 -31.47 -15.47 -40.12
C THR A 257 -30.29 -16.11 -39.39
N LEU A 258 -29.88 -17.31 -39.82
CA LEU A 258 -28.81 -18.10 -39.19
C LEU A 258 -27.47 -17.36 -39.12
N ASN A 259 -27.07 -16.66 -40.18
CA ASN A 259 -25.81 -15.90 -40.19
C ASN A 259 -25.81 -14.78 -39.14
N THR A 260 -26.93 -14.09 -38.95
CA THR A 260 -27.05 -13.01 -37.96
C THR A 260 -27.08 -13.57 -36.54
N GLN A 261 -27.68 -14.75 -36.33
CA GLN A 261 -27.67 -15.42 -35.03
C GLN A 261 -26.24 -15.75 -34.57
N LEU A 262 -25.38 -16.24 -35.46
CA LEU A 262 -23.97 -16.55 -35.12
C LEU A 262 -23.18 -15.30 -34.70
N TRP A 263 -23.34 -14.18 -35.44
CA TRP A 263 -22.70 -12.91 -35.08
C TRP A 263 -23.18 -12.35 -33.75
N ILE A 264 -24.48 -12.51 -33.45
CA ILE A 264 -25.08 -12.06 -32.19
C ILE A 264 -24.56 -12.90 -31.01
N ILE A 265 -24.47 -14.22 -31.15
CA ILE A 265 -23.90 -15.10 -30.13
C ILE A 265 -22.43 -14.72 -29.84
N ALA A 266 -21.63 -14.52 -30.90
CA ALA A 266 -20.24 -14.08 -30.75
C ALA A 266 -20.13 -12.73 -30.02
N ALA A 267 -20.98 -11.75 -30.37
CA ALA A 267 -21.00 -10.44 -29.72
C ALA A 267 -21.39 -10.51 -28.24
N PHE A 268 -22.39 -11.33 -27.89
CA PHE A 268 -22.81 -11.51 -26.49
C PHE A 268 -21.78 -12.28 -25.66
N ASN A 269 -21.06 -13.25 -26.23
CA ASN A 269 -19.95 -13.92 -25.53
C ASN A 269 -18.81 -12.95 -25.22
N ILE A 270 -18.46 -12.07 -26.17
CA ILE A 270 -17.47 -11.00 -25.92
C ILE A 270 -17.98 -10.06 -24.82
N LEU A 271 -19.25 -9.66 -24.86
CA LEU A 271 -19.85 -8.79 -23.86
C LEU A 271 -19.82 -9.42 -22.46
N ILE A 272 -20.20 -10.68 -22.32
CA ILE A 272 -20.17 -11.42 -21.05
C ILE A 272 -18.74 -11.52 -20.52
N SER A 273 -17.77 -11.82 -21.39
CA SER A 273 -16.35 -11.88 -21.03
C SER A 273 -15.82 -10.53 -20.51
N VAL A 274 -16.18 -9.43 -21.18
CA VAL A 274 -15.83 -8.06 -20.75
C VAL A 274 -16.51 -7.74 -19.41
N CYS A 275 -17.79 -8.09 -19.25
CA CYS A 275 -18.52 -7.87 -18.00
C CYS A 275 -17.93 -8.66 -16.84
N LEU A 276 -17.58 -9.95 -17.01
CA LEU A 276 -16.93 -10.76 -15.98
C LEU A 276 -15.59 -10.14 -15.58
N THR A 277 -14.75 -9.79 -16.56
CA THR A 277 -13.45 -9.15 -16.28
C THR A 277 -13.58 -7.82 -15.55
N PHE A 278 -14.66 -7.08 -15.79
CA PHE A 278 -14.89 -5.77 -15.18
C PHE A 278 -15.54 -5.85 -13.80
N PHE A 279 -16.45 -6.81 -13.59
CA PHE A 279 -17.27 -6.92 -12.38
C PHE A 279 -16.76 -7.96 -11.38
N THR A 280 -15.81 -8.82 -11.74
CA THR A 280 -15.24 -9.82 -10.83
C THR A 280 -13.71 -9.86 -10.94
N GLU A 281 -13.04 -10.29 -9.86
CA GLU A 281 -11.63 -10.71 -9.81
C GLU A 281 -11.35 -12.02 -10.60
N ALA A 282 -12.03 -12.22 -11.74
CA ALA A 282 -11.80 -13.39 -12.56
C ALA A 282 -10.36 -13.41 -13.07
N LYS A 283 -9.60 -14.43 -12.67
CA LYS A 283 -8.28 -14.67 -13.26
C LYS A 283 -8.47 -14.95 -14.74
N ARG A 284 -7.44 -14.68 -15.56
CA ARG A 284 -7.48 -14.95 -17.01
C ARG A 284 -7.97 -16.38 -17.30
N THR A 285 -7.61 -17.34 -16.45
CA THR A 285 -8.05 -18.75 -16.51
C THR A 285 -9.56 -18.94 -16.37
N ASP A 286 -10.22 -18.17 -15.51
CA ASP A 286 -11.64 -18.30 -15.21
C ASP A 286 -12.48 -17.71 -16.36
N VAL A 287 -11.99 -16.62 -16.97
CA VAL A 287 -12.58 -16.04 -18.18
C VAL A 287 -12.54 -17.01 -19.35
N PHE A 288 -11.44 -17.76 -19.52
CA PHE A 288 -11.35 -18.79 -20.56
C PHE A 288 -12.29 -19.97 -20.30
N ALA A 289 -12.45 -20.41 -19.04
CA ALA A 289 -13.36 -21.49 -18.70
C ALA A 289 -14.83 -21.14 -18.98
N VAL A 290 -15.24 -19.90 -18.68
CA VAL A 290 -16.61 -19.44 -18.92
C VAL A 290 -16.89 -19.23 -20.42
N ASN A 291 -15.92 -18.74 -21.19
CA ASN A 291 -16.10 -18.56 -22.64
C ASN A 291 -16.08 -19.87 -23.44
N ALA A 292 -15.57 -20.96 -22.85
CA ALA A 292 -15.51 -22.28 -23.49
C ALA A 292 -16.79 -23.13 -23.27
N ALA A 293 -17.64 -22.74 -22.32
CA ALA A 293 -18.92 -23.38 -22.00
C ALA A 293 -20.07 -22.80 -22.82
#